data_AF-A0A915DWK0-F1
#
_entry.id   AF-A0A915DWK0-F1
#
_cell.length_a   1.000
_cell.length_b   1.000
_cell.length_c   1.000
_cell.angle_alpha   90.00
_cell.angle_beta   90.00
_cell.angle_gamma   90.00
#
_symmetry.space_group_name_H-M   'P 1'
#
loop_
_entity.id
_entity.type
_entity.pdbx_description
1 polymer ?
#
loop_
_entity_poly.entity_id
_entity_poly.type
_entity_poly.pdbx_seq_one_letter_code
_entity_poly.pdbx_strand_id
1 'polypeptide(L)'
;MIKPVVLVPCLSGVSAAPIFTLGALSHAINWPVLRKELDSEQFRQAINEIPGCDWIDRVEQDPMLTELFEFKEKRLMWILMDYFTSLVEYPVPCEPKLVRSIIAEEDAYVLNHERVPGLTDIWPGASVQIVEKMGHVQGYLMNHHLFRQAIVDQLKLLSNLQSGLSTEP
;
A
#
# COMPACT_ATOMS: atom_id res chain seq x y z
N MET A 1 14.40 21.88 -8.98
CA MET A 1 14.71 21.44 -7.60
C MET A 1 13.45 20.80 -7.04
N ILE A 2 13.50 19.54 -6.61
CA ILE A 2 12.36 18.84 -6.00
C ILE A 2 12.18 19.39 -4.59
N LYS A 3 10.95 19.74 -4.19
CA LYS A 3 10.65 20.25 -2.84
C LYS A 3 10.15 19.10 -1.96
N PRO A 4 10.64 18.99 -0.71
CA PRO A 4 10.12 17.99 0.22
C PRO A 4 8.66 18.26 0.58
N VAL A 5 7.89 17.18 0.75
CA VAL A 5 6.47 17.21 1.11
C VAL A 5 6.28 16.32 2.34
N VAL A 6 5.48 16.80 3.30
CA VAL A 6 5.05 16.02 4.46
C VAL A 6 3.98 15.03 4.04
N LEU A 7 4.12 13.77 4.47
CA LEU A 7 3.14 12.72 4.23
C LEU A 7 2.76 12.04 5.54
N VAL A 8 1.48 12.10 5.90
CA VAL A 8 0.94 11.45 7.11
C VAL A 8 -0.24 10.55 6.73
N PRO A 9 0.02 9.33 6.23
CA PRO A 9 -1.04 8.37 5.95
C PRO A 9 -1.75 8.00 7.25
N CYS A 10 -3.08 8.08 7.24
CA CYS A 10 -3.91 7.78 8.39
C CYS A 10 -4.64 6.47 8.11
N LEU A 11 -4.18 5.40 8.77
CA LEU A 11 -4.71 4.05 8.64
C LEU A 11 -4.62 3.54 7.19
N SER A 12 -3.44 3.64 6.59
CA SER A 12 -3.20 3.22 5.21
C SER A 12 -1.98 2.32 5.11
N GLY A 13 -2.10 1.26 4.31
CA GLY A 13 -1.03 0.31 4.03
C GLY A 13 -0.19 0.69 2.81
N VAL A 14 0.81 -0.15 2.50
CA VAL A 14 1.70 -0.01 1.34
C VAL A 14 1.03 -0.45 0.04
N SER A 15 0.17 -1.48 0.10
CA SER A 15 -0.54 -2.04 -1.05
C SER A 15 -1.91 -2.55 -0.60
N ALA A 16 -2.91 -2.44 -1.48
CA ALA A 16 -4.25 -2.99 -1.26
C ALA A 16 -4.35 -4.48 -1.65
N ALA A 17 -3.32 -5.07 -2.26
CA ALA A 17 -3.39 -6.46 -2.71
C ALA A 17 -3.75 -7.48 -1.61
N PRO A 18 -3.21 -7.39 -0.38
CA PRO A 18 -3.59 -8.30 0.70
C PRO A 18 -5.07 -8.19 1.10
N ILE A 19 -5.60 -6.97 1.23
CA ILE A 19 -6.98 -6.78 1.71
C ILE A 19 -8.02 -7.35 0.73
N PHE A 20 -7.74 -7.28 -0.57
CA PHE A 20 -8.62 -7.80 -1.61
C PHE A 20 -8.52 -9.30 -1.85
N THR A 21 -7.43 -9.96 -1.45
CA THR A 21 -7.21 -11.38 -1.76
C THR A 21 -7.22 -12.30 -0.53
N LEU A 22 -6.75 -11.78 0.61
CA LEU A 22 -6.62 -12.48 1.89
C LEU A 22 -7.47 -11.85 3.00
N GLY A 23 -7.78 -10.56 2.89
CA GLY A 23 -8.44 -9.79 3.96
C GLY A 23 -9.95 -9.68 3.88
N ALA A 24 -10.49 -8.77 4.69
CA ALA A 24 -11.92 -8.51 4.82
C ALA A 24 -12.64 -8.28 3.48
N LEU A 25 -11.99 -7.65 2.48
CA LEU A 25 -12.63 -7.38 1.18
C LEU A 25 -12.66 -8.61 0.27
N SER A 26 -11.79 -9.60 0.49
CA SER A 26 -11.75 -10.84 -0.28
C SER A 26 -13.10 -11.57 -0.27
N HIS A 27 -13.84 -11.51 0.84
CA HIS A 27 -15.14 -12.14 0.98
C HIS A 27 -16.27 -11.45 0.19
N ALA A 28 -16.07 -10.20 -0.22
CA ALA A 28 -17.05 -9.44 -1.00
C ALA A 28 -16.86 -9.60 -2.52
N ILE A 29 -15.75 -10.19 -2.96
CA ILE A 29 -15.45 -10.36 -4.38
C ILE A 29 -16.21 -11.56 -4.95
N ASN A 30 -16.83 -11.37 -6.11
CA ASN A 30 -17.48 -12.45 -6.86
C ASN A 30 -16.44 -13.27 -7.64
N TRP A 31 -15.68 -14.10 -6.93
CA TRP A 31 -14.63 -14.94 -7.52
C TRP A 31 -15.10 -15.84 -8.68
N PRO A 32 -16.29 -16.48 -8.64
CA PRO A 32 -16.78 -17.26 -9.77
C PRO A 32 -16.92 -16.46 -11.07
N VAL A 33 -17.34 -15.19 -10.97
CA VAL A 33 -17.43 -14.32 -12.15
C VAL A 33 -16.04 -13.99 -12.67
N LEU A 34 -15.12 -13.54 -11.80
CA LEU A 34 -13.76 -13.20 -12.23
C LEU A 34 -13.02 -14.41 -12.81
N ARG A 35 -13.25 -15.61 -12.26
CA ARG A 35 -12.72 -16.87 -12.81
C ARG A 35 -13.25 -17.11 -14.23
N LYS A 36 -14.56 -16.99 -14.42
CA LYS A 36 -15.19 -17.16 -15.75
C LYS A 36 -14.68 -16.14 -16.75
N GLU A 37 -14.47 -14.89 -16.33
CA GLU A 37 -13.85 -13.86 -17.17
C GLU A 37 -12.42 -14.25 -17.53
N LEU A 38 -11.61 -14.65 -16.56
CA LEU A 38 -10.23 -15.07 -16.80
C LEU A 38 -10.09 -16.32 -17.68
N ASP A 39 -11.06 -17.22 -17.67
CA ASP A 39 -11.10 -18.38 -18.57
C ASP A 39 -11.43 -17.99 -20.03
N SER A 40 -11.94 -16.78 -20.27
CA SER A 40 -12.26 -16.29 -21.62
C SER A 40 -11.01 -15.83 -22.37
N GLU A 41 -10.79 -16.38 -23.57
CA GLU A 41 -9.73 -15.93 -24.48
C GLU A 41 -9.86 -14.45 -24.82
N GLN A 42 -11.08 -13.96 -25.03
CA GLN A 42 -11.35 -12.55 -25.31
C GLN A 42 -10.88 -11.64 -24.16
N PHE A 43 -11.16 -12.02 -22.91
CA PHE A 43 -10.75 -11.25 -21.75
C PHE A 43 -9.23 -11.25 -21.57
N ARG A 44 -8.59 -12.41 -21.75
CA ARG A 44 -7.12 -12.52 -21.68
C ARG A 44 -6.44 -11.73 -22.79
N GLN A 45 -6.99 -11.76 -24.01
CA GLN A 45 -6.50 -10.96 -25.12
C GLN A 45 -6.62 -9.46 -24.81
N ALA A 46 -7.77 -9.02 -24.28
CA ALA A 46 -7.97 -7.62 -23.89
C ALA A 46 -6.95 -7.15 -22.85
N ILE A 47 -6.53 -8.01 -21.90
CA ILE A 47 -5.45 -7.71 -20.96
C ILE A 47 -4.09 -7.62 -21.68
N ASN A 48 -3.78 -8.56 -22.57
CA ASN A 48 -2.50 -8.58 -23.31
C ASN A 48 -2.36 -7.41 -24.29
N GLU A 49 -3.46 -6.78 -24.70
CA GLU A 49 -3.46 -5.57 -25.53
C GLU A 49 -3.11 -4.31 -24.72
N ILE A 50 -3.10 -4.37 -23.39
CA ILE A 50 -2.69 -3.24 -22.54
C ILE A 50 -1.17 -3.05 -22.64
N PRO A 51 -0.67 -1.89 -23.11
CA PRO A 51 0.75 -1.68 -23.30
C PRO A 51 1.56 -1.82 -22.02
N GLY A 52 2.62 -2.63 -22.05
CA GLY A 52 3.56 -2.77 -20.94
C GLY A 52 3.07 -3.63 -19.78
N CYS A 53 1.96 -4.35 -19.95
CA CYS A 53 1.44 -5.28 -18.94
C CYS A 53 1.80 -6.73 -19.27
N ASP A 54 2.27 -7.46 -18.27
CA ASP A 54 2.62 -8.89 -18.31
C ASP A 54 1.68 -9.72 -17.41
N TRP A 55 0.49 -9.19 -17.12
CA TRP A 55 -0.35 -9.70 -16.03
C TRP A 55 -0.82 -11.14 -16.25
N ILE A 56 -1.15 -11.53 -17.49
CA ILE A 56 -1.52 -12.92 -17.79
C ILE A 56 -0.34 -13.87 -17.57
N ASP A 57 0.87 -13.49 -17.98
CA ASP A 57 2.06 -14.30 -17.76
C ASP A 57 2.34 -14.45 -16.27
N ARG A 58 2.21 -13.37 -15.49
CA ARG A 58 2.34 -13.41 -14.03
C ARG A 58 1.28 -14.27 -13.35
N VAL A 59 0.02 -14.22 -13.79
CA VAL A 59 -1.05 -15.11 -13.27
C VAL A 59 -0.67 -16.58 -13.43
N GLU A 60 -0.05 -16.93 -14.56
CA GLU A 60 0.31 -18.30 -14.91
C GLU A 60 1.62 -18.76 -14.25
N GLN A 61 2.61 -17.87 -14.13
CA GLN A 61 4.00 -18.25 -13.91
C GLN A 61 4.67 -17.64 -12.67
N ASP A 62 4.13 -16.58 -12.06
CA ASP A 62 4.75 -15.90 -10.92
C ASP A 62 4.87 -16.88 -9.72
N PRO A 63 6.10 -17.28 -9.33
CA PRO A 63 6.28 -18.32 -8.31
C PRO A 63 5.68 -17.92 -6.96
N MET A 64 5.80 -16.64 -6.58
CA MET A 64 5.27 -16.15 -5.32
C MET A 64 3.74 -16.22 -5.30
N LEU A 65 3.09 -15.83 -6.42
CA LEU A 65 1.63 -15.90 -6.53
C LEU A 65 1.12 -17.33 -6.63
N THR A 66 1.87 -18.24 -7.27
CA THR A 66 1.50 -19.66 -7.34
C THR A 66 1.57 -20.36 -5.98
N GLU A 67 2.54 -19.97 -5.14
CA GLU A 67 2.65 -20.44 -3.76
C GLU A 67 1.54 -19.87 -2.88
N LEU A 68 1.24 -18.58 -3.02
CA LEU A 68 0.28 -17.88 -2.17
C LEU A 68 -1.18 -18.19 -2.52
N PHE A 69 -1.48 -18.42 -3.80
CA PHE A 69 -2.84 -18.63 -4.29
C PHE A 69 -2.95 -19.85 -5.19
N GLU A 70 -3.78 -20.80 -4.78
CA GLU A 70 -4.21 -21.92 -5.62
C GLU A 70 -4.96 -21.42 -6.87
N PHE A 71 -5.86 -20.45 -6.71
CA PHE A 71 -6.76 -20.00 -7.77
C PHE A 71 -6.24 -18.78 -8.54
N LYS A 72 -6.30 -18.83 -9.88
CA LYS A 72 -5.77 -17.81 -10.78
C LYS A 72 -6.46 -16.45 -10.65
N GLU A 73 -7.76 -16.42 -10.39
CA GLU A 73 -8.50 -15.15 -10.21
C GLU A 73 -8.02 -14.37 -8.97
N LYS A 74 -7.52 -15.04 -7.94
CA LYS A 74 -6.88 -14.37 -6.79
C LYS A 74 -5.52 -13.81 -7.15
N ARG A 75 -4.75 -14.50 -7.98
CA ARG A 75 -3.47 -14.00 -8.50
C ARG A 75 -3.68 -12.76 -9.35
N LEU A 76 -4.69 -12.78 -10.24
CA LEU A 76 -5.05 -11.61 -11.05
C LEU A 76 -5.46 -10.44 -10.16
N MET A 77 -6.32 -10.67 -9.15
CA MET A 77 -6.71 -9.62 -8.21
C MET A 77 -5.51 -9.06 -7.44
N TRP A 78 -4.58 -9.91 -7.01
CA TRP A 78 -3.33 -9.45 -6.39
C TRP A 78 -2.55 -8.52 -7.33
N ILE A 79 -2.28 -8.98 -8.55
CA ILE A 79 -1.51 -8.23 -9.56
C ILE A 79 -2.16 -6.86 -9.81
N LEU A 80 -3.47 -6.82 -10.02
CA LEU A 80 -4.19 -5.58 -10.29
C LEU A 80 -4.12 -4.61 -9.11
N MET A 81 -4.44 -5.07 -7.90
CA MET A 81 -4.45 -4.21 -6.74
C MET A 81 -3.04 -3.74 -6.39
N ASP A 82 -2.03 -4.59 -6.55
CA ASP A 82 -0.65 -4.21 -6.31
C ASP A 82 -0.19 -3.18 -7.34
N TYR A 83 -0.42 -3.42 -8.62
CA TYR A 83 -0.08 -2.49 -9.70
C TYR A 83 -0.72 -1.10 -9.51
N PHE A 84 -1.97 -1.03 -9.06
CA PHE A 84 -2.68 0.26 -8.92
C PHE A 84 -2.38 1.01 -7.62
N THR A 85 -1.95 0.31 -6.56
CA THR A 85 -1.93 0.91 -5.21
C THR A 85 -0.60 0.80 -4.50
N SER A 86 0.33 -0.02 -4.99
CA SER A 86 1.58 -0.29 -4.30
C SER A 86 2.49 0.93 -4.31
N LEU A 87 2.93 1.33 -3.12
CA LEU A 87 3.96 2.35 -2.95
C LEU A 87 5.36 1.84 -3.33
N VAL A 88 5.55 0.53 -3.55
CA VAL A 88 6.83 -0.07 -3.95
C VAL A 88 7.32 0.47 -5.28
N GLU A 89 6.41 0.76 -6.21
CA GLU A 89 6.73 1.25 -7.55
C GLU A 89 7.15 2.74 -7.55
N TYR A 90 7.05 3.42 -6.40
CA TYR A 90 7.40 4.83 -6.27
C TYR A 90 8.81 4.99 -5.69
N PRO A 91 9.59 5.97 -6.19
CA PRO A 91 10.91 6.24 -5.64
C PRO A 91 10.82 6.65 -4.17
N VAL A 92 11.88 6.37 -3.43
CA VAL A 92 12.04 6.85 -2.06
C VAL A 92 11.90 8.39 -2.04
N PRO A 93 11.03 8.96 -1.18
CA PRO A 93 10.91 10.40 -1.05
C PRO A 93 12.26 11.06 -0.76
N CYS A 94 12.48 12.28 -1.28
CA CYS A 94 13.74 12.99 -1.04
C CYS A 94 14.07 13.21 0.44
N GLU A 95 13.04 13.32 1.29
CA GLU A 95 13.17 13.42 2.75
C GLU A 95 12.24 12.39 3.43
N PRO A 96 12.65 11.10 3.54
CA PRO A 96 11.79 10.04 4.08
C PRO A 96 11.36 10.29 5.52
N LYS A 97 12.16 11.03 6.30
CA LYS A 97 11.85 11.40 7.69
C LYS A 97 10.58 12.23 7.83
N LEU A 98 10.15 12.89 6.75
CA LEU A 98 8.88 13.63 6.68
C LEU A 98 7.66 12.74 6.47
N VAL A 99 7.88 11.43 6.30
CA VAL A 99 6.82 10.43 6.16
C VAL A 99 6.59 9.75 7.51
N ARG A 100 5.35 9.85 8.01
CA ARG A 100 4.91 9.17 9.22
C ARG A 100 3.54 8.53 9.01
N SER A 101 3.49 7.22 8.90
CA SER A 101 2.23 6.48 8.86
C SER A 101 1.74 6.18 10.26
N ILE A 102 0.42 6.29 10.46
CA ILE A 102 -0.25 5.83 11.66
C ILE A 102 -1.17 4.68 11.26
N ILE A 103 -0.97 3.51 11.84
CA ILE A 103 -1.78 2.30 11.57
C ILE A 103 -2.39 1.80 12.88
N ALA A 104 -3.44 0.98 12.78
CA ALA A 104 -4.03 0.32 13.94
C ALA A 104 -3.57 -1.14 14.01
N GLU A 105 -3.35 -1.66 15.22
CA GLU A 105 -2.81 -3.01 15.44
C GLU A 105 -3.77 -4.10 14.95
N GLU A 106 -5.07 -3.93 15.19
CA GLU A 106 -6.12 -4.89 14.81
C GLU A 106 -6.86 -4.43 13.54
N ASP A 107 -6.15 -3.73 12.64
CA ASP A 107 -6.71 -3.19 11.40
C ASP A 107 -6.97 -4.30 10.37
N ALA A 108 -8.25 -4.53 10.06
CA ALA A 108 -8.64 -5.49 9.05
C ALA A 108 -8.44 -4.98 7.61
N TYR A 109 -8.22 -3.67 7.39
CA TYR A 109 -7.96 -3.05 6.08
C TYR A 109 -6.46 -2.94 5.78
N VAL A 110 -5.65 -2.65 6.80
CA VAL A 110 -4.18 -2.56 6.68
C VAL A 110 -3.58 -3.87 7.18
N LEU A 111 -3.53 -4.86 6.30
CA LEU A 111 -2.97 -6.16 6.64
C LEU A 111 -1.46 -6.15 6.58
N ASN A 112 -0.84 -6.43 7.73
CA ASN A 112 0.56 -6.84 7.76
C ASN A 112 0.64 -8.29 7.26
N HIS A 113 1.26 -8.47 6.10
CA HIS A 113 1.46 -9.78 5.49
C HIS A 113 2.94 -9.95 5.16
N GLU A 114 3.54 -11.11 5.45
CA GLU A 114 4.98 -11.36 5.27
C GLU A 114 5.48 -11.13 3.84
N ARG A 115 4.58 -11.28 2.86
CA ARG A 115 4.88 -11.05 1.43
C ARG A 115 4.66 -9.60 0.97
N VAL A 116 4.22 -8.70 1.83
CA VAL A 116 4.08 -7.27 1.52
C VAL A 116 5.03 -6.47 2.42
N PRO A 117 5.97 -5.71 1.85
CA PRO A 117 6.90 -4.93 2.63
C PRO A 117 6.17 -3.86 3.45
N GLY A 118 6.70 -3.57 4.64
CA GLY A 118 6.27 -2.44 5.43
C GLY A 118 6.75 -1.12 4.82
N LEU A 119 6.15 -0.01 5.26
CA LEU A 119 6.50 1.32 4.77
C LEU A 119 7.99 1.64 4.96
N THR A 120 8.58 1.19 6.07
CA THR A 120 9.99 1.41 6.39
C THR A 120 10.94 0.56 5.54
N ASP A 121 10.45 -0.56 5.01
CA ASP A 121 11.24 -1.42 4.11
C ASP A 121 11.36 -0.76 2.73
N ILE A 122 10.27 -0.16 2.24
CA ILE A 122 10.26 0.53 0.94
C ILE A 122 10.87 1.92 1.00
N TRP A 123 10.66 2.67 2.09
CA TRP A 123 11.16 4.03 2.28
C TRP A 123 11.97 4.13 3.58
N PRO A 124 13.25 3.72 3.57
CA PRO A 124 14.12 3.78 4.73
C PRO A 124 14.21 5.21 5.30
N GLY A 125 13.93 5.34 6.60
CA GLY A 125 13.88 6.63 7.29
C GLY A 125 12.47 7.20 7.48
N ALA A 126 11.46 6.64 6.81
CA ALA A 126 10.07 6.84 7.21
C ALA A 126 9.79 6.24 8.59
N SER A 127 8.67 6.63 9.20
CA SER A 127 8.24 6.12 10.51
C SER A 127 6.82 5.56 10.46
N VAL A 128 6.56 4.55 11.29
CA VAL A 128 5.23 3.97 11.50
C VAL A 128 4.91 4.04 12.99
N GLN A 129 3.75 4.59 13.32
CA GLN A 129 3.19 4.56 14.66
C GLN A 129 2.00 3.61 14.68
N ILE A 130 2.01 2.66 15.62
CA ILE A 130 0.94 1.69 15.79
C ILE A 130 0.03 2.17 16.93
N VAL A 131 -1.27 2.16 16.69
CA VAL A 131 -2.31 2.33 17.71
C VAL A 131 -2.70 0.94 18.20
N GLU A 132 -2.31 0.62 19.43
CA GLU A 132 -2.50 -0.70 20.04
C GLU A 132 -3.99 -1.01 20.31
N LYS A 133 -4.37 -2.28 20.17
CA LYS A 133 -5.67 -2.86 20.57
C LYS A 133 -6.89 -2.15 19.97
N MET A 134 -6.76 -1.66 18.75
CA MET A 134 -7.83 -1.01 18.03
C MET A 134 -7.88 -1.49 16.58
N GLY A 135 -9.09 -1.65 16.06
CA GLY A 135 -9.34 -1.80 14.64
C GLY A 135 -9.47 -0.44 13.93
N HIS A 136 -9.54 -0.46 12.60
CA HIS A 136 -9.53 0.73 11.74
C HIS A 136 -10.45 1.87 12.21
N VAL A 137 -11.75 1.60 12.35
CA VAL A 137 -12.76 2.64 12.65
C VAL A 137 -12.57 3.21 14.06
N GLN A 138 -12.32 2.35 15.05
CA GLN A 138 -12.06 2.79 16.43
C GLN A 138 -10.75 3.57 16.51
N GLY A 139 -9.70 3.05 15.88
CA GLY A 139 -8.40 3.69 15.75
C GLY A 139 -8.53 5.10 15.18
N TYR A 140 -9.37 5.28 14.16
CA TYR A 140 -9.69 6.60 13.63
C TYR A 140 -10.40 7.47 14.68
N LEU A 141 -11.62 7.09 15.08
CA LEU A 141 -12.51 7.93 15.87
C LEU A 141 -11.94 8.34 17.23
N MET A 142 -11.19 7.44 17.88
CA MET A 142 -10.62 7.69 19.20
C MET A 142 -9.29 8.45 19.16
N ASN A 143 -8.60 8.47 18.02
CA ASN A 143 -7.24 9.01 17.91
C ASN A 143 -7.11 10.16 16.91
N HIS A 144 -8.19 10.89 16.62
CA HIS A 144 -8.16 12.12 15.80
C HIS A 144 -7.04 13.09 16.21
N HIS A 145 -6.80 13.21 17.52
CA HIS A 145 -5.75 14.05 18.06
C HIS A 145 -4.34 13.59 17.63
N LEU A 146 -4.09 12.27 17.55
CA LEU A 146 -2.81 11.71 17.11
C LEU A 146 -2.52 12.06 15.65
N PHE A 147 -3.49 11.88 14.75
CA PHE A 147 -3.29 12.22 13.32
C PHE A 147 -2.98 13.71 13.13
N ARG A 148 -3.73 14.58 13.82
CA ARG A 148 -3.51 16.04 13.76
C ARG A 148 -2.14 16.42 14.33
N GLN A 149 -1.74 15.80 15.44
CA GLN A 149 -0.45 16.05 16.05
C GLN A 149 0.68 15.60 15.13
N ALA A 150 0.57 14.43 14.50
CA ALA A 150 1.56 13.94 13.55
C ALA A 150 1.73 14.88 12.35
N ILE A 151 0.64 15.44 11.82
CA ILE A 151 0.72 16.46 10.75
C ILE A 151 1.48 17.70 11.25
N VAL A 152 1.13 18.23 12.42
CA VAL A 152 1.80 19.41 12.99
C VAL A 152 3.29 19.14 13.24
N ASP A 153 3.64 17.98 13.77
CA ASP A 153 5.02 17.61 14.07
C ASP A 153 5.85 17.50 12.79
N GLN A 154 5.29 16.87 11.75
CA GLN A 154 5.98 16.72 10.46
C GLN A 154 6.13 18.07 9.73
N LEU A 155 5.15 18.97 9.82
CA LEU A 155 5.27 20.32 9.27
C LEU A 155 6.33 21.15 10.01
N LYS A 156 6.44 21.03 11.33
CA LYS A 156 7.52 21.65 12.10
C LYS A 156 8.88 21.09 11.70
N LEU A 157 8.98 19.77 11.50
CA LEU A 157 10.22 19.14 11.03
C LEU A 157 10.64 19.70 9.67
N LEU A 158 9.70 19.79 8.71
CA LEU A 158 9.95 20.41 7.41
C LEU A 158 10.45 21.86 7.54
N SER A 159 9.80 22.68 8.38
CA SER A 159 10.22 24.07 8.62
C SER A 159 11.63 24.16 9.18
N ASN A 160 11.99 23.26 10.10
CA ASN A 160 13.34 23.22 10.69
C ASN A 160 14.39 22.82 9.67
N LEU A 161 14.11 21.82 8.82
CA LEU A 161 15.00 21.40 7.73
C LEU A 161 15.25 22.55 6.74
N GLN A 162 14.19 23.27 6.36
CA GLN A 162 14.30 24.43 5.46
C GLN A 162 15.09 25.59 6.08
N SER A 163 14.94 25.82 7.39
CA SER A 163 15.66 26.87 8.10
C SER A 163 17.16 26.52 8.25
N GLY A 164 17.49 25.25 8.46
CA GLY A 164 18.88 24.77 8.54
C GLY A 164 19.61 24.74 7.19
N LEU A 165 18.88 24.58 6.07
CA LEU A 165 19.42 24.71 4.71
C LEU A 165 19.76 26.16 4.33
N SER A 166 19.28 27.15 5.09
CA SER A 166 19.50 28.57 4.81
C SER A 166 20.81 29.12 5.42
N THR A 167 21.58 28.26 6.11
CA THR A 167 22.80 28.66 6.85
C THR A 167 24.12 28.10 6.29
N GLU A 168 24.12 27.43 5.14
CA GLU A 168 25.38 27.13 4.44
C GLU A 168 25.73 28.27 3.46
N PRO A 169 26.92 28.89 3.59
CA PRO A 169 27.36 30.03 2.77
C PRO A 169 27.69 29.67 1.31
#